data_AF-A0A132AIS6-F1
#
_entry.id   AF-A0A132AIS6-F1
#
_cell.length_a   1.000
_cell.length_b   1.000
_cell.length_c   1.000
_cell.angle_alpha   90.00
_cell.angle_beta   90.00
_cell.angle_gamma   90.00
#
_symmetry.space_group_name_H-M   'P 1'
#
loop_
_entity.id
_entity.type
_entity.pdbx_description
1 polymer ?
#
loop_
_entity_poly.entity_id
_entity_poly.type
_entity_poly.pdbx_seq_one_letter_code
_entity_poly.pdbx_strand_id
1 'polypeptide(L)'
;MAAKYDNLKFFCKSRWNTRYELASRTYALLPQIHSFLDSRKHELAGHLIDKDFVIKLAFLCDILKKLDRLNKSLQGPQKQLLDQIDNIMVFKKKLYLCKKALQDDCLDQFPSLHELLTSKAYDLPPNIKPVFVNYLSGLLEGK
;
A
#
# COMPACT_ATOMS: atom_id res chain seq x y z
N MET A 1 -17.66 -12.72 14.61
CA MET A 1 -16.70 -12.84 13.48
C MET A 1 -15.30 -12.94 14.07
N ALA A 2 -14.61 -14.07 13.88
CA ALA A 2 -13.25 -14.24 14.36
C ALA A 2 -12.28 -13.39 13.51
N ALA A 3 -11.34 -12.69 14.15
CA ALA A 3 -10.35 -11.90 13.44
C ALA A 3 -9.33 -12.81 12.75
N LYS A 4 -8.94 -12.48 11.51
CA LYS A 4 -8.00 -13.27 10.69
C LYS A 4 -6.57 -13.35 11.27
N TYR A 5 -6.24 -12.52 12.25
CA TYR A 5 -4.89 -12.38 12.78
C TYR A 5 -4.89 -12.50 14.31
N ASP A 6 -4.27 -13.56 14.84
CA ASP A 6 -4.26 -13.84 16.29
C ASP A 6 -3.10 -13.18 17.05
N ASN A 7 -2.02 -12.75 16.37
CA ASN A 7 -0.82 -12.25 17.03
C ASN A 7 -0.18 -11.04 16.32
N LEU A 8 0.25 -10.08 17.14
CA LEU A 8 0.83 -8.81 16.73
C LEU A 8 2.36 -8.94 16.55
N LYS A 9 2.84 -9.17 15.32
CA LYS A 9 4.29 -9.32 15.04
C LYS A 9 4.94 -7.95 14.80
N PHE A 10 5.51 -7.35 15.84
CA PHE A 10 6.14 -6.02 15.76
C PHE A 10 7.62 -6.03 15.32
N PHE A 11 8.30 -7.19 15.29
CA PHE A 11 9.75 -7.25 15.03
C PHE A 11 10.11 -8.03 13.76
N CYS A 12 10.83 -7.39 12.84
CA CYS A 12 11.54 -8.03 11.73
C CYS A 12 12.83 -7.26 11.43
N LYS A 13 13.92 -7.95 11.03
CA LYS A 13 15.25 -7.37 10.73
C LYS A 13 15.23 -6.24 9.67
N SER A 14 14.18 -6.16 8.85
CA SER A 14 14.01 -5.10 7.85
C SER A 14 12.87 -4.17 8.21
N ARG A 15 13.20 -2.88 8.45
CA ARG A 15 12.27 -1.80 8.85
C ARG A 15 11.12 -1.54 7.87
N TRP A 16 11.20 -2.02 6.63
CA TRP A 16 10.16 -1.78 5.62
C TRP A 16 9.15 -2.92 5.51
N ASN A 17 9.54 -4.16 5.84
CA ASN A 17 8.62 -5.30 5.87
C ASN A 17 7.55 -5.12 6.95
N THR A 18 7.93 -4.54 8.10
CA THR A 18 6.97 -4.18 9.16
C THR A 18 5.97 -3.13 8.71
N ARG A 19 6.35 -2.20 7.82
CA ARG A 19 5.44 -1.15 7.32
C ARG A 19 4.38 -1.72 6.39
N TYR A 20 4.75 -2.61 5.47
CA TYR A 20 3.77 -3.30 4.61
C TYR A 20 2.83 -4.18 5.44
N GLU A 21 3.38 -5.01 6.32
CA GLU A 21 2.59 -5.93 7.14
C GLU A 21 1.62 -5.16 8.05
N LEU A 22 2.07 -4.06 8.67
CA LEU A 22 1.22 -3.18 9.46
C LEU A 22 0.11 -2.59 8.60
N ALA A 23 0.43 -1.96 7.47
CA ALA A 23 -0.57 -1.34 6.60
C ALA A 23 -1.60 -2.37 6.08
N SER A 24 -1.15 -3.54 5.65
CA SER A 24 -2.01 -4.60 5.15
C SER A 24 -2.94 -5.17 6.23
N ARG A 25 -2.45 -5.34 7.46
CA ARG A 25 -3.29 -5.79 8.58
C ARG A 25 -4.27 -4.72 9.02
N THR A 26 -3.83 -3.47 9.12
CA THR A 26 -4.70 -2.34 9.45
C THR A 26 -5.81 -2.20 8.41
N TYR A 27 -5.50 -2.36 7.13
CA TYR A 27 -6.50 -2.35 6.05
C TYR A 27 -7.50 -3.52 6.19
N ALA A 28 -7.02 -4.74 6.46
CA ALA A 28 -7.88 -5.91 6.64
C ALA A 28 -8.76 -5.83 7.90
N LEU A 29 -8.26 -5.19 8.96
CA LEU A 29 -8.94 -5.03 10.24
C LEU A 29 -9.64 -3.68 10.40
N LEU A 30 -9.71 -2.88 9.33
CA LEU A 30 -10.24 -1.51 9.39
C LEU A 30 -11.65 -1.44 10.01
N PRO A 31 -12.61 -2.33 9.67
CA PRO A 31 -13.93 -2.33 10.29
C PRO A 31 -13.89 -2.63 11.80
N GLN A 32 -13.03 -3.57 12.22
CA GLN A 32 -12.90 -3.95 13.63
C GLN A 32 -12.21 -2.84 14.44
N ILE A 33 -11.18 -2.21 13.88
CA ILE A 33 -10.49 -1.07 14.50
C ILE A 33 -11.45 0.11 14.64
N HIS A 34 -12.24 0.39 13.60
CA HIS A 34 -13.28 1.41 13.65
C HIS A 34 -14.29 1.12 14.77
N SER A 35 -14.89 -0.08 14.79
CA SER A 35 -15.87 -0.45 15.82
C SER A 35 -15.31 -0.37 17.24
N PHE A 36 -14.05 -0.76 17.43
CA PHE A 36 -13.37 -0.64 18.72
C PHE A 36 -13.18 0.83 19.15
N LEU A 37 -12.71 1.70 18.26
CA LEU A 37 -12.50 3.12 18.58
C LEU A 37 -13.83 3.86 18.79
N ASP A 38 -14.85 3.52 18.01
CA ASP A 38 -16.19 4.08 18.14
C ASP A 38 -16.84 3.71 19.47
N SER A 39 -16.68 2.45 19.92
CA SER A 39 -17.15 2.02 21.26
C SER A 39 -16.53 2.81 22.41
N ARG A 40 -15.34 3.38 22.17
CA ARG A 40 -14.62 4.23 23.12
C ARG A 40 -14.83 5.73 22.90
N LYS A 41 -15.66 6.11 21.92
CA LYS A 41 -15.88 7.50 21.49
C LYS A 41 -14.56 8.23 21.18
N HIS A 42 -13.60 7.51 20.62
CA HIS A 42 -12.30 8.07 20.29
C HIS A 42 -12.39 8.92 19.01
N GLU A 43 -11.80 10.10 19.00
CA GLU A 43 -11.87 11.08 17.89
C GLU A 43 -11.43 10.50 16.53
N LEU A 44 -10.45 9.59 16.57
CA LEU A 44 -9.93 8.87 15.40
C LEU A 44 -10.92 7.93 14.71
N ALA A 45 -12.04 7.53 15.34
CA ALA A 45 -13.01 6.64 14.72
C ALA A 45 -13.56 7.23 13.41
N GLY A 46 -13.92 8.52 13.41
CA GLY A 46 -14.44 9.21 12.21
C GLY A 46 -13.45 9.21 11.04
N HIS A 47 -12.14 9.22 11.29
CA HIS A 47 -11.13 9.20 10.23
C HIS A 47 -10.98 7.83 9.55
N LEU A 48 -11.35 6.73 10.22
CA LEU A 48 -11.21 5.38 9.66
C LEU A 48 -12.34 5.00 8.69
N ILE A 49 -13.44 5.75 8.71
CA ILE A 49 -14.57 5.63 7.77
C ILE A 49 -14.54 6.68 6.65
N ASP A 50 -13.62 7.64 6.74
CA ASP A 50 -13.41 8.64 5.70
C ASP A 50 -13.01 7.97 4.38
N LYS A 51 -13.78 8.24 3.32
CA LYS A 51 -13.59 7.58 2.01
C LYS A 51 -12.18 7.85 1.47
N ASP A 52 -11.72 9.09 1.57
CA ASP A 52 -10.41 9.50 1.09
C ASP A 52 -9.30 8.73 1.82
N PHE A 53 -9.42 8.58 3.14
CA PHE A 53 -8.48 7.81 3.94
C PHE A 53 -8.43 6.33 3.52
N VAL A 54 -9.58 5.67 3.36
CA VAL A 54 -9.62 4.24 2.96
C VAL A 54 -9.01 4.04 1.57
N ILE A 55 -9.32 4.93 0.63
CA ILE A 55 -8.77 4.91 -0.74
C ILE A 55 -7.25 5.10 -0.72
N LYS A 56 -6.75 6.09 0.05
CA LYS A 56 -5.30 6.33 0.21
C LYS A 56 -4.61 5.13 0.86
N LEU A 57 -5.24 4.49 1.85
CA LEU A 57 -4.68 3.32 2.53
C LEU A 57 -4.61 2.11 1.59
N ALA A 58 -5.64 1.87 0.77
CA ALA A 58 -5.64 0.79 -0.23
C ALA A 58 -4.51 0.98 -1.26
N PHE A 59 -4.38 2.19 -1.81
CA PHE A 59 -3.27 2.56 -2.69
C PHE A 59 -1.91 2.33 -2.01
N LEU A 60 -1.75 2.78 -0.77
CA LEU A 60 -0.52 2.62 -0.02
C LEU A 60 -0.17 1.13 0.21
N CYS A 61 -1.15 0.28 0.50
CA CYS A 61 -0.95 -1.16 0.62
C CYS A 61 -0.39 -1.76 -0.68
N ASP A 62 -0.91 -1.36 -1.84
CA ASP A 62 -0.45 -1.85 -3.14
C ASP A 62 0.97 -1.40 -3.48
N ILE A 63 1.38 -0.20 -3.08
CA ILE A 63 2.76 0.28 -3.26
C ILE A 63 3.73 -0.38 -2.27
N LEU A 64 3.37 -0.44 -0.99
CA LEU A 64 4.18 -1.07 0.03
C LEU A 64 4.42 -2.56 -0.28
N LYS A 65 3.43 -3.25 -0.86
CA LYS A 65 3.60 -4.63 -1.34
C LYS A 65 4.66 -4.75 -2.44
N LYS A 66 4.69 -3.79 -3.38
CA LYS A 66 5.71 -3.76 -4.45
C LYS A 66 7.09 -3.46 -3.88
N LEU A 67 7.19 -2.53 -2.93
CA LEU A 67 8.44 -2.22 -2.23
C LEU A 67 8.95 -3.39 -1.39
N ASP A 68 8.05 -4.11 -0.70
CA ASP A 68 8.42 -5.31 0.06
C ASP A 68 8.94 -6.43 -0.87
N ARG A 69 8.33 -6.61 -2.05
CA ARG A 69 8.83 -7.54 -3.07
C ARG A 69 10.24 -7.17 -3.55
N LEU A 70 10.49 -5.90 -3.85
CA LEU A 70 11.84 -5.42 -4.19
C LEU A 70 12.81 -5.67 -3.03
N ASN A 71 12.42 -5.31 -1.81
CA ASN A 71 13.25 -5.48 -0.63
C ASN A 71 13.65 -6.95 -0.41
N LYS A 72 12.70 -7.88 -0.59
CA LYS A 72 12.97 -9.33 -0.58
C LYS A 72 13.84 -9.77 -1.76
N SER A 73 13.68 -9.18 -2.94
CA SER A 73 14.55 -9.47 -4.08
C SER A 73 15.97 -8.89 -3.92
N LEU A 74 16.18 -7.94 -3.02
CA LEU A 74 17.51 -7.41 -2.69
C LEU A 74 18.16 -8.18 -1.53
N GLN A 75 17.36 -8.73 -0.61
CA GLN A 75 17.84 -9.54 0.51
C GLN A 75 18.03 -11.01 0.09
N GLY A 76 19.16 -11.62 0.43
CA GLY A 76 19.43 -13.04 0.18
C GLY A 76 20.93 -13.33 0.13
N PRO A 77 21.37 -14.53 0.53
CA PRO A 77 22.77 -14.91 0.42
C PRO A 77 23.18 -14.96 -1.07
N GLN A 78 24.38 -14.48 -1.38
CA GLN A 78 25.02 -14.54 -2.72
C GLN A 78 24.27 -13.83 -3.87
N LYS A 79 23.90 -12.54 -3.73
CA LYS A 79 23.47 -11.72 -4.88
C LYS A 79 24.63 -10.89 -5.40
N GLN A 80 24.93 -10.98 -6.70
CA GLN A 80 25.95 -10.12 -7.31
C GLN A 80 25.44 -8.68 -7.37
N LEU A 81 26.35 -7.71 -7.27
CA LEU A 81 26.01 -6.28 -7.34
C LEU A 81 25.23 -5.94 -8.62
N LEU A 82 25.60 -6.56 -9.75
CA LEU A 82 24.93 -6.37 -11.04
C LEU A 82 23.47 -6.82 -10.98
N ASP A 83 23.18 -8.00 -10.42
CA ASP A 83 21.80 -8.48 -10.25
C ASP A 83 20.96 -7.54 -9.38
N GLN A 84 21.57 -6.94 -8.34
CA GLN A 84 20.87 -6.00 -7.47
C GLN A 84 20.55 -4.70 -8.20
N ILE A 85 21.48 -4.19 -8.99
CA ILE A 85 21.27 -3.01 -9.85
C ILE A 85 20.14 -3.30 -10.85
N ASP A 86 20.17 -4.45 -11.52
CA ASP A 86 19.14 -4.85 -12.48
C ASP A 86 17.75 -4.96 -11.83
N ASN A 87 17.66 -5.53 -10.63
CA ASN A 87 16.41 -5.58 -9.87
C ASN A 87 15.85 -4.17 -9.58
N ILE A 88 16.70 -3.22 -9.23
CA ILE A 88 16.29 -1.82 -9.02
C ILE A 88 15.84 -1.18 -10.34
N MET A 89 16.56 -1.41 -11.44
CA MET A 89 16.18 -0.87 -12.75
C MET A 89 14.82 -1.41 -13.22
N VAL A 90 14.61 -2.73 -13.10
CA VAL A 90 13.34 -3.39 -13.41
C VAL A 90 12.22 -2.84 -12.53
N PHE A 91 12.49 -2.62 -11.24
CA PHE A 91 11.52 -2.02 -10.34
C PHE A 91 11.14 -0.59 -10.75
N LYS A 92 12.11 0.26 -11.09
CA LYS A 92 11.84 1.61 -11.61
C LYS A 92 10.97 1.57 -12.88
N LYS A 93 11.25 0.66 -13.81
CA LYS A 93 10.41 0.46 -15.00
C LYS A 93 8.98 0.04 -14.64
N LYS A 94 8.81 -0.89 -13.69
CA LYS A 94 7.48 -1.30 -13.19
C LYS A 94 6.74 -0.14 -12.53
N LEU A 95 7.40 0.67 -11.71
CA LEU A 95 6.80 1.87 -11.10
C LEU A 95 6.37 2.89 -12.16
N TYR A 96 7.17 3.11 -13.19
CA TYR A 96 6.80 3.97 -14.31
C TYR A 96 5.54 3.46 -15.02
N LEU A 97 5.45 2.15 -15.29
CA LEU A 97 4.24 1.55 -15.85
C LEU A 97 3.03 1.69 -14.93
N CYS A 98 3.20 1.55 -13.61
CA CYS A 98 2.12 1.77 -12.64
C CYS A 98 1.63 3.22 -12.68
N LYS A 99 2.54 4.19 -12.77
CA LYS A 99 2.19 5.62 -12.91
C LYS A 99 1.41 5.87 -14.19
N LYS A 100 1.87 5.33 -15.32
CA LYS A 100 1.20 5.48 -16.61
C LYS A 100 -0.20 4.84 -16.60
N ALA A 101 -0.31 3.61 -16.10
CA ALA A 101 -1.59 2.93 -15.94
C ALA A 101 -2.59 3.76 -15.11
N LEU A 102 -2.12 4.34 -14.00
CA LEU A 102 -2.95 5.21 -13.18
C LEU A 102 -3.40 6.47 -13.94
N GLN A 103 -2.53 7.08 -14.76
CA GLN A 103 -2.91 8.23 -15.60
C GLN A 103 -3.97 7.86 -16.63
N ASP A 104 -3.88 6.66 -17.20
CA ASP A 104 -4.81 6.08 -18.17
C ASP A 104 -6.08 5.48 -17.51
N ASP A 105 -6.32 5.74 -16.23
CA ASP A 105 -7.45 5.22 -15.43
C ASP A 105 -7.51 3.68 -15.34
N CYS A 106 -6.39 3.01 -15.61
CA CYS A 106 -6.21 1.58 -15.46
C CYS A 106 -5.66 1.23 -14.06
N LEU A 107 -6.44 0.46 -13.31
CA LEU A 107 -6.12 0.09 -11.93
C LEU A 107 -5.61 -1.35 -11.77
N ASP A 108 -5.32 -2.05 -12.86
CA ASP A 108 -4.85 -3.45 -12.84
C ASP A 108 -3.56 -3.64 -12.02
N GLN A 109 -2.75 -2.59 -11.94
CA GLN A 109 -1.52 -2.57 -11.14
C GLN A 109 -1.77 -2.36 -9.64
N PHE A 110 -3.01 -2.10 -9.23
CA PHE A 110 -3.42 -1.75 -7.86
C PHE A 110 -4.59 -2.63 -7.39
N PRO A 111 -4.35 -3.92 -7.07
CA PRO A 111 -5.42 -4.86 -6.74
C PRO A 111 -6.28 -4.42 -5.55
N SER A 112 -5.68 -3.89 -4.48
CA SER A 112 -6.42 -3.49 -3.28
C SER A 112 -7.29 -2.27 -3.56
N LEU A 113 -6.76 -1.32 -4.35
CA LEU A 113 -7.51 -0.14 -4.79
C LEU A 113 -8.62 -0.53 -5.77
N HIS A 114 -8.32 -1.37 -6.77
CA HIS A 114 -9.30 -1.84 -7.75
C HIS A 114 -10.46 -2.58 -7.05
N GLU A 115 -10.15 -3.54 -6.17
CA GLU A 115 -11.15 -4.23 -5.37
C GLU A 115 -12.01 -3.26 -4.55
N LEU A 116 -11.40 -2.24 -3.94
CA LEU A 116 -12.10 -1.24 -3.15
C LEU A 116 -13.11 -0.45 -3.99
N LEU A 117 -12.72 0.03 -5.17
CA LEU A 117 -13.60 0.81 -6.04
C LEU A 117 -14.69 -0.05 -6.69
N THR A 118 -14.39 -1.29 -7.08
CA THR A 118 -15.37 -2.22 -7.67
C THR A 118 -16.34 -2.78 -6.62
N SER A 119 -15.85 -3.22 -5.46
CA SER A 119 -16.68 -3.93 -4.46
C SER A 119 -17.48 -2.99 -3.57
N LYS A 120 -16.91 -1.84 -3.17
CA LYS A 120 -17.56 -0.91 -2.24
C LYS A 120 -18.19 0.30 -2.95
N ALA A 121 -18.19 0.32 -4.29
CA ALA A 121 -18.74 1.40 -5.11
C ALA A 121 -18.24 2.80 -4.66
N TYR A 122 -16.95 2.88 -4.31
CA TYR A 122 -16.33 4.17 -4.08
C TYR A 122 -15.90 4.75 -5.42
N ASP A 123 -16.25 6.01 -5.66
CA ASP A 123 -15.66 6.78 -6.75
C ASP A 123 -14.28 7.26 -6.34
N LEU A 124 -13.32 7.23 -7.28
CA LEU A 124 -12.03 7.85 -7.04
C LEU A 124 -12.19 9.37 -7.09
N PRO A 125 -11.97 10.09 -5.98
CA PRO A 125 -12.10 11.54 -5.97
C PRO A 125 -11.09 12.18 -6.93
N PRO A 126 -11.50 13.20 -7.72
CA PRO A 126 -10.65 13.77 -8.78
C PRO A 126 -9.37 14.44 -8.23
N ASN A 127 -9.41 14.89 -6.97
CA ASN A 127 -8.28 15.47 -6.24
C ASN A 127 -7.26 14.42 -5.73
N ILE A 128 -7.61 13.13 -5.66
CA ILE A 128 -6.70 12.09 -5.12
C ILE A 128 -5.79 11.52 -6.20
N LYS A 129 -6.27 11.35 -7.43
CA LYS A 129 -5.46 10.87 -8.56
C LYS A 129 -4.13 11.64 -8.72
N PRO A 130 -4.09 12.98 -8.72
CA PRO A 130 -2.82 13.71 -8.81
C PRO A 130 -1.90 13.47 -7.60
N VAL A 131 -2.44 13.24 -6.40
CA VAL A 131 -1.65 12.91 -5.20
C VAL A 131 -0.91 11.58 -5.39
N PHE A 132 -1.59 10.56 -5.92
CA PHE A 132 -0.99 9.26 -6.21
C PHE A 132 0.09 9.34 -7.29
N VAL A 133 -0.17 10.09 -8.37
CA VAL A 133 0.80 10.31 -9.44
C VAL A 133 2.04 11.06 -8.93
N ASN A 134 1.86 12.08 -8.08
CA ASN A 134 2.97 12.81 -7.47
C ASN A 134 3.79 11.90 -6.55
N TYR A 135 3.13 11.09 -5.72
CA TYR A 135 3.79 10.13 -4.84
C TYR A 135 4.66 9.13 -5.63
N LEU A 136 4.13 8.56 -6.73
CA LEU A 136 4.88 7.67 -7.62
C LEU A 136 6.06 8.38 -8.30
N SER A 137 5.93 9.67 -8.59
CA SER A 137 7.00 10.47 -9.19
C SER A 137 8.14 10.69 -8.21
N GLY A 138 7.83 11.01 -6.94
CA GLY A 138 8.84 11.08 -5.87
C GLY A 138 9.61 9.77 -5.71
N LEU A 139 8.92 8.62 -5.74
CA LEU A 139 9.56 7.30 -5.67
C LEU A 139 10.48 6.99 -6.87
N LEU A 140 10.17 7.50 -8.06
CA LEU A 140 11.02 7.33 -9.26
C LEU A 140 12.28 8.20 -9.21
N GLU A 141 12.14 9.44 -8.71
CA GLU A 141 13.22 10.41 -8.56
C GLU A 141 14.16 10.07 -7.40
N GLY A 142 13.71 9.23 -6.45
CA GLY A 142 14.50 8.86 -5.27
C GLY A 142 14.65 10.00 -4.26
N LYS A 143 13.70 10.93 -4.25
CA LYS A 143 13.61 12.06 -3.31
C LYS A 143 12.78 11.69 -2.09
#